data_AF-A0A3D6DVG6-F1
#
_entry.id   AF-A0A3D6DVG6-F1
#
_cell.length_a   1.000
_cell.length_b   1.000
_cell.length_c   1.000
_cell.angle_alpha   90.00
_cell.angle_beta   90.00
_cell.angle_gamma   90.00
#
_symmetry.space_group_name_H-M   'P 1'
#
loop_
_entity.id
_entity.type
_entity.pdbx_description
1 polymer ?
#
loop_
_entity_poly.entity_id
_entity_poly.type
_entity_poly.pdbx_seq_one_letter_code
_entity_poly.pdbx_strand_id
1 'polypeptide(L)' 'MALSAGTLRKRITLQQQSLSVDSYGQQVITWTDVATVWASLEPSVGRELVA' A
#
# COMPACT_ATOMS: atom_id res chain seq x y z
N MET A 1 -15.21 -17.27 -4.64
CA MET A 1 -13.82 -17.40 -4.17
C MET A 1 -13.85 -17.64 -2.67
N ALA A 2 -13.52 -18.85 -2.21
CA ALA A 2 -13.47 -19.15 -0.78
C ALA A 2 -12.07 -18.80 -0.23
N LEU A 3 -12.01 -18.07 0.87
CA LEU A 3 -10.76 -17.80 1.59
C LEU A 3 -10.42 -19.02 2.44
N SER A 4 -9.33 -19.71 2.11
CA SER A 4 -8.83 -20.83 2.90
C SER A 4 -8.06 -20.33 4.13
N ALA A 5 -8.04 -21.13 5.19
CA ALA A 5 -7.16 -20.87 6.33
C ALA A 5 -5.69 -20.80 5.85
N GLY A 6 -4.94 -19.81 6.32
CA GLY A 6 -3.53 -19.62 5.97
C GLY A 6 -3.27 -18.87 4.66
N THR A 7 -4.30 -18.47 3.90
CA THR A 7 -4.12 -17.65 2.69
C THR A 7 -3.51 -16.28 3.00
N LEU A 8 -3.95 -15.61 4.07
CA LEU A 8 -3.42 -14.32 4.50
C LEU A 8 -2.23 -14.52 5.46
N ARG A 9 -1.03 -14.74 4.90
CA ARG A 9 0.19 -15.10 5.67
C ARG A 9 1.24 -14.00 5.77
N LYS A 10 1.00 -12.82 5.20
CA LYS A 10 1.95 -11.71 5.17
C LYS A 10 1.37 -10.51 5.92
N ARG A 11 2.19 -9.79 6.67
CA ARG A 11 1.81 -8.51 7.28
C ARG A 11 2.19 -7.39 6.32
N ILE A 12 1.22 -6.53 5.99
CA ILE A 12 1.44 -5.33 5.17
C ILE A 12 0.96 -4.10 5.90
N THR A 13 1.61 -2.96 5.68
CA THR A 13 1.18 -1.65 6.17
C THR A 13 0.54 -0.89 5.03
N LEU A 14 -0.71 -0.49 5.22
CA LEU A 14 -1.42 0.41 4.32
C LEU A 14 -1.03 1.83 4.69
N GLN A 15 -0.45 2.54 3.73
CA GLN A 15 -0.09 3.95 3.88
C GLN A 15 -1.02 4.81 3.05
N GLN A 16 -1.45 5.93 3.61
CA GLN A 16 -2.23 6.94 2.91
C GLN A 16 -1.35 8.15 2.64
N GLN A 17 -1.36 8.58 1.38
CA GLN A 17 -0.73 9.82 0.96
C GLN A 17 -1.51 11.01 1.53
N SER A 18 -0.79 11.97 2.09
CA SER A 18 -1.33 13.24 2.56
C SER A 18 -0.53 14.39 1.98
N LEU A 19 -1.21 15.48 1.66
CA LEU A 19 -0.61 16.73 1.22
C LEU A 19 -0.61 17.70 2.39
N SER A 20 0.58 18.09 2.84
CA SER A 20 0.78 19.16 3.81
C SER A 20 1.45 20.35 3.13
N VAL A 21 1.31 21.53 3.71
CA VAL A 21 2.03 22.73 3.26
C VAL A 21 3.08 23.07 4.30
N ASP A 22 4.32 23.32 3.86
CA ASP A 22 5.38 23.74 4.76
C ASP A 22 5.27 25.22 5.14
N SER A 23 6.19 25.70 5.99
CA SER A 23 6.22 27.10 6.42
C SER A 23 6.47 28.11 5.29
N TYR A 24 6.91 27.65 4.13
CA TYR A 24 7.23 28.46 2.96
C TYR A 24 6.15 28.37 1.86
N GLY A 25 5.05 27.66 2.12
CA GLY A 25 3.94 27.53 1.17
C GLY A 25 4.13 26.42 0.12
N GLN A 26 5.14 25.57 0.25
CA GLN A 26 5.36 24.45 -0.68
C GLN A 26 4.50 23.24 -0.29
N GLN A 27 3.98 22.54 -1.29
CA GLN A 27 3.27 21.27 -1.08
C GLN A 27 4.29 20.16 -0.79
N VAL A 28 4.11 19.49 0.33
CA VAL A 28 4.89 18.34 0.77
C VAL A 28 4.00 17.12 0.78
N ILE A 29 4.40 16.11 0.02
CA ILE A 29 3.78 14.79 0.04
C ILE A 29 4.34 14.03 1.24
N THR A 30 3.45 13.60 2.12
CA THR A 30 3.77 12.73 3.26
C THR A 30 2.98 11.44 3.15
N TRP A 31 3.49 10.37 3.77
CA TRP A 31 2.81 9.09 3.85
C TRP A 31 2.61 8.76 5.32
N THR A 32 1.37 8.45 5.69
CA THR A 32 1.02 8.08 7.07
C THR A 32 0.55 6.63 7.09
N ASP A 33 1.03 5.88 8.07
CA ASP A 33 0.58 4.51 8.31
C ASP A 33 -0.86 4.51 8.82
N VAL A 34 -1.75 3.85 8.09
CA VAL A 34 -3.20 3.79 8.42
C VAL A 34 -3.54 2.51 9.17
N ALA A 35 -3.01 1.37 8.72
CA ALA A 35 -3.26 0.08 9.35
C ALA A 35 -2.21 -0.95 8.94
N THR A 36 -1.94 -1.90 9.83
CA THR A 36 -1.17 -3.10 9.48
C THR A 36 -2.09 -4.32 9.51
N VAL A 37 -2.23 -4.98 8.37
CA VAL A 37 -3.19 -6.08 8.13
C VAL A 37 -2.49 -7.35 7.64
N TRP A 38 -3.19 -8.48 7.74
CA TRP A 38 -2.77 -9.71 7.09
C TRP A 38 -3.24 -9.72 5.62
N ALA A 39 -2.35 -10.08 4.71
CA ALA A 39 -2.57 -10.10 3.27
C ALA A 39 -1.99 -11.37 2.62
N SER A 40 -2.52 -11.70 1.44
CA SER A 40 -1.89 -12.61 0.48
C SER A 40 -1.29 -11.78 -0.64
N LEU A 41 -0.05 -12.06 -1.04
CA LEU A 41 0.62 -11.40 -2.16
C LEU A 41 0.63 -12.37 -3.34
N GLU A 42 -0.12 -12.04 -4.38
CA GLU A 42 -0.11 -12.77 -5.65
C GLU A 42 0.77 -12.00 -6.65
N PRO A 43 1.98 -12.48 -6.96
CA PRO A 43 2.84 -11.79 -7.92
C PRO A 43 2.27 -11.93 -9.32
N SER A 44 1.93 -10.81 -9.95
CA SER A 44 1.69 -10.79 -11.39
C SER A 44 3.02 -11.08 -12.08
N VAL A 45 3.15 -12.24 -12.74
CA VAL A 45 4.29 -12.49 -13.63
C VAL A 45 4.36 -11.35 -14.65
N GLY A 46 5.48 -10.64 -14.68
CA GLY A 46 5.63 -9.37 -15.40
C GLY A 46 5.44 -9.52 -16.91
N ARG A 47 4.18 -9.47 -17.36
CA ARG A 47 3.83 -9.39 -18.79
C ARG A 47 3.20 -8.06 -19.17
N GLU A 48 2.91 -7.17 -18.24
CA GLU A 48 2.31 -5.88 -18.57
C GLU A 48 2.87 -4.77 -17.68
N LEU A 49 3.98 -4.18 -18.14
CA LEU A 49 4.27 -2.76 -17.97
C LEU A 49 4.79 -2.23 -19.33
N VAL A 50 3.85 -1.97 -20.24
CA VAL A 50 4.05 -1.07 -21.39
C VAL A 50 2.83 -0.16 -21.46
N ALA A 51 3.01 1.09 -21.04
CA ALA A 51 2.47 2.34 -21.61
C ALA A 51 2.61 3.47 -20.57
#